data_AF-A0A9X3BNW9-F1
#
_entry.id   AF-A0A9X3BNW9-F1
#
_cell.length_a   1.000
_cell.length_b   1.000
_cell.length_c   1.000
_cell.angle_alpha   90.00
_cell.angle_beta   90.00
_cell.angle_gamma   90.00
#
_symmetry.space_group_name_H-M   'P 1'
#
loop_
_entity.id
_entity.type
_entity.pdbx_description
1 polymer ?
#
loop_
_entity_poly.entity_id
_entity_poly.type
_entity_poly.pdbx_seq_one_letter_code
_entity_poly.pdbx_strand_id
1 'polypeptide(L)'
;MKSVVKLLVAGVAQPCLLGGLLFLSAGTVDYWQAWVLLLVLFGFSGWLPSVYLLVKDPEALERRMRGGPAAETRPAQKVAMAVFWPSLFAMLVFSALDHRFGWSSLATEISLVGAVLVALGSALVTLVMFQNTYAATTVHIEDSQKVVATGVYGLVRHPMYTGYLITILGIPLTLGSFWGLVFLIPCVVAVEIRIRDEEQLLEHELDGYLAYMQKVPCRLLPLRREHREHGRAPFALDT
;
A
#
# COMPACT_ATOMS: atom_id res chain seq x y z
N MET A 1 12.90 -24.04 -9.88
CA MET A 1 13.85 -24.14 -8.74
C MET A 1 14.42 -22.78 -8.31
N LYS A 2 15.02 -21.97 -9.19
CA LYS A 2 15.61 -20.67 -8.80
C LYS A 2 14.60 -19.70 -8.15
N SER A 3 13.38 -19.62 -8.68
CA SER A 3 12.33 -18.71 -8.20
C SER A 3 11.73 -19.16 -6.85
N VAL A 4 11.62 -20.48 -6.60
CA VAL A 4 11.19 -21.05 -5.31
C VAL A 4 12.21 -20.76 -4.21
N VAL A 5 13.50 -20.98 -4.47
CA VAL A 5 14.57 -20.69 -3.50
C VAL A 5 14.62 -19.20 -3.19
N LYS A 6 14.54 -18.33 -4.22
CA LYS A 6 14.47 -16.88 -4.01
C LYS A 6 13.26 -16.47 -3.18
N LEU A 7 12.09 -17.07 -3.43
CA LEU A 7 10.88 -16.81 -2.66
C LEU A 7 11.04 -17.23 -1.20
N LEU A 8 11.54 -18.43 -0.94
CA LEU A 8 11.77 -18.91 0.43
C LEU A 8 12.77 -18.01 1.17
N VAL A 9 13.87 -17.64 0.51
CA VAL A 9 14.87 -16.74 1.09
C VAL A 9 14.27 -15.36 1.38
N ALA A 10 13.60 -14.73 0.42
CA ALA A 10 13.00 -13.41 0.61
C ALA A 10 11.87 -13.44 1.66
N GLY A 11 11.01 -14.46 1.60
CA GLY A 11 9.86 -14.65 2.47
C GLY A 11 10.21 -14.97 3.92
N VAL A 12 11.45 -15.39 4.20
CA VAL A 12 11.97 -15.57 5.57
C VAL A 12 12.89 -14.42 5.98
N ALA A 13 13.77 -13.95 5.09
CA ALA A 13 14.74 -12.90 5.41
C ALA A 13 14.07 -11.58 5.79
N GLN A 14 13.02 -11.17 5.07
CA GLN A 14 12.32 -9.91 5.35
C GLN A 14 11.63 -9.91 6.74
N PRO A 15 10.84 -10.94 7.12
CA PRO A 15 10.32 -11.04 8.49
C PRO A 15 11.41 -11.11 9.56
N CYS A 16 12.52 -11.83 9.32
CA CYS A 16 13.62 -11.89 10.27
C CYS A 16 14.30 -10.54 10.47
N LEU A 17 14.52 -9.77 9.41
CA LEU A 17 15.10 -8.43 9.49
C LEU A 17 14.17 -7.46 10.24
N LEU A 18 12.88 -7.45 9.89
CA LEU A 18 11.90 -6.59 10.55
C LEU A 18 11.69 -7.00 12.02
N GLY A 19 11.58 -8.30 12.30
CA GLY A 19 11.50 -8.83 13.65
C GLY A 19 12.74 -8.48 14.47
N GLY A 20 13.94 -8.65 13.89
CA GLY A 20 15.18 -8.20 14.51
C GLY A 20 15.15 -6.72 14.87
N LEU A 21 14.73 -5.85 13.96
CA LEU A 21 14.59 -4.42 14.21
C LEU A 21 13.63 -4.14 15.39
N LEU A 22 12.46 -4.78 15.40
CA LEU A 22 11.44 -4.57 16.44
C LEU A 22 11.90 -5.09 17.79
N PHE A 23 12.36 -6.35 17.88
CA PHE A 23 12.74 -6.97 19.15
C PHE A 23 14.02 -6.40 19.73
N LEU A 24 15.01 -6.02 18.91
CA LEU A 24 16.22 -5.33 19.39
C LEU A 24 15.88 -3.93 19.92
N SER A 25 14.98 -3.21 19.25
CA SER A 25 14.53 -1.89 19.73
C SER A 25 13.71 -2.02 21.02
N ALA A 26 12.80 -2.99 21.08
CA ALA A 26 11.99 -3.30 22.26
C ALA A 26 12.83 -3.84 23.43
N GLY A 27 13.98 -4.46 23.16
CA GLY A 27 14.82 -5.10 24.17
C GLY A 27 14.25 -6.42 24.70
N THR A 28 13.20 -6.96 24.09
CA THR A 28 12.56 -8.21 24.46
C THR A 28 11.92 -8.87 23.24
N VAL A 29 11.77 -10.20 23.29
CA VAL A 29 10.97 -10.98 22.33
C VAL A 29 9.55 -11.25 22.83
N ASP A 30 9.30 -10.98 24.12
CA ASP A 30 7.97 -11.04 24.73
C ASP A 30 7.16 -9.77 24.39
N TYR A 31 6.95 -9.61 23.09
CA TYR A 31 6.25 -8.48 22.49
C TYR A 31 5.26 -9.03 21.45
N TRP A 32 4.12 -9.52 21.96
CA TRP A 32 3.12 -10.23 21.14
C TRP A 32 2.59 -9.38 19.98
N GLN A 33 2.49 -8.06 20.16
CA GLN A 33 2.06 -7.14 19.10
C GLN A 33 3.00 -7.17 17.90
N ALA A 34 4.32 -7.24 18.13
CA ALA A 34 5.29 -7.37 17.05
C ALA A 34 5.14 -8.72 16.32
N TRP A 35 4.89 -9.80 17.04
CA TRP A 35 4.59 -11.10 16.42
C TRP A 35 3.33 -11.06 15.55
N VAL A 36 2.26 -10.45 16.05
CA VAL A 36 1.01 -10.27 15.28
C VAL A 36 1.24 -9.40 14.06
N LEU A 37 1.98 -8.29 14.18
CA LEU A 37 2.33 -7.46 13.04
C LEU A 37 3.09 -8.25 11.97
N LEU A 38 4.12 -9.01 12.37
CA LEU A 38 4.90 -9.84 11.45
C LEU A 38 4.02 -10.88 10.75
N LEU A 39 3.17 -11.58 11.50
CA LEU A 39 2.25 -12.57 10.96
C LEU A 39 1.31 -11.97 9.92
N VAL A 40 0.63 -10.88 10.26
CA VAL A 40 -0.39 -10.27 9.40
C VAL A 40 0.25 -9.61 8.18
N LEU A 41 1.33 -8.86 8.37
CA LEU A 41 2.00 -8.16 7.28
C LEU A 41 2.54 -9.16 6.26
N PHE A 42 3.37 -10.11 6.69
CA PHE A 42 3.99 -11.06 5.76
C PHE A 42 3.05 -12.18 5.30
N GLY A 43 2.02 -12.51 6.05
CA GLY A 43 0.99 -13.47 5.64
C GLY A 43 0.20 -12.97 4.43
N PHE A 44 -0.37 -11.76 4.52
CA PHE A 44 -1.26 -11.21 3.49
C PHE A 44 -0.55 -10.53 2.32
N SER A 45 0.57 -9.84 2.56
CA SER A 45 1.30 -9.14 1.49
C SER A 45 2.48 -9.92 0.91
N GLY A 46 3.00 -10.90 1.64
CA GLY A 46 4.15 -11.71 1.22
C GLY A 46 3.73 -13.08 0.71
N TRP A 47 3.45 -13.99 1.64
CA TRP A 47 3.27 -15.41 1.34
C TRP A 47 2.05 -15.70 0.47
N LEU A 48 0.87 -15.15 0.81
CA LEU A 48 -0.36 -15.38 0.05
C LEU A 48 -0.23 -15.05 -1.46
N PRO A 49 0.14 -13.81 -1.86
CA PRO A 49 0.27 -13.47 -3.27
C PRO A 49 1.42 -14.21 -3.95
N SER A 50 2.55 -14.42 -3.28
CA SER A 50 3.69 -15.10 -3.88
C SER A 50 3.45 -16.58 -4.14
N VAL A 51 2.79 -17.29 -3.21
CA VAL A 51 2.41 -18.70 -3.41
C VAL A 51 1.40 -18.81 -4.53
N TYR A 52 0.39 -17.94 -4.57
CA TYR A 52 -0.59 -17.91 -5.66
C TYR A 52 0.06 -17.70 -7.03
N LEU A 53 0.96 -16.71 -7.15
CA LEU A 53 1.65 -16.45 -8.41
C LEU A 53 2.64 -17.55 -8.78
N LEU A 54 3.34 -18.15 -7.83
CA LEU A 54 4.24 -19.26 -8.11
C LEU A 54 3.51 -20.42 -8.82
N VAL A 55 2.23 -20.65 -8.47
CA VAL A 55 1.40 -21.68 -9.08
C VAL A 55 0.77 -21.22 -10.39
N LYS A 56 0.24 -19.99 -10.44
CA LYS A 56 -0.60 -19.53 -11.56
C LYS A 56 0.17 -18.82 -12.67
N ASP A 57 1.18 -18.01 -12.32
CA ASP A 57 1.96 -17.20 -13.25
C ASP A 57 3.36 -16.90 -12.64
N PRO A 58 4.30 -17.84 -12.78
CA PRO A 58 5.64 -17.71 -12.20
C PRO A 58 6.47 -16.60 -12.88
N GLU A 59 6.16 -16.23 -14.12
CA GLU A 59 6.83 -15.13 -14.82
C GLU A 59 6.41 -13.78 -14.24
N ALA A 60 5.13 -13.60 -13.89
CA ALA A 60 4.67 -12.44 -13.15
C ALA A 60 5.35 -12.31 -11.77
N LEU A 61 5.60 -13.44 -11.08
CA LEU A 61 6.36 -13.42 -9.83
C LEU A 61 7.81 -12.96 -10.05
N GLU A 62 8.49 -13.45 -11.08
CA GLU A 62 9.86 -13.04 -11.36
C GLU A 62 9.98 -11.56 -11.73
N ARG A 63 9.03 -11.01 -12.50
CA ARG A 63 8.97 -9.57 -12.80
C ARG A 63 8.88 -8.75 -11.51
N ARG A 64 8.06 -9.18 -10.54
CA ARG A 64 7.95 -8.51 -9.23
C ARG A 64 9.25 -8.53 -8.43
N MET A 65 9.97 -9.65 -8.42
CA MET A 65 11.23 -9.77 -7.66
C MET A 65 12.37 -8.94 -8.26
N ARG A 66 12.25 -8.46 -9.50
CA ARG A 66 13.23 -7.57 -10.15
C ARG A 66 12.91 -6.09 -9.94
N GLY A 67 11.68 -5.75 -9.55
CA GLY A 67 11.28 -4.38 -9.23
C GLY A 67 11.77 -3.95 -7.85
N GLY A 68 12.11 -2.67 -7.70
CA GLY A 68 12.52 -2.15 -6.40
C GLY A 68 12.85 -0.67 -6.41
N PRO A 69 13.11 -0.08 -5.22
CA PRO A 69 13.37 1.34 -5.06
C PRO A 69 14.44 1.95 -5.96
N ALA A 70 15.48 1.17 -6.27
CA ALA A 70 16.60 1.60 -7.09
C ALA A 70 16.29 1.71 -8.59
N ALA A 71 15.15 1.17 -9.04
CA ALA A 71 14.72 1.23 -10.43
C ALA A 71 13.95 2.52 -10.78
N GLU A 72 13.69 3.38 -9.79
CA GLU A 72 12.94 4.61 -9.97
C GLU A 72 13.81 5.73 -10.55
N THR A 73 13.37 6.31 -11.67
CA THR A 73 14.16 7.30 -12.42
C THR A 73 13.74 8.72 -12.12
N ARG A 74 12.45 8.95 -11.78
CA ARG A 74 11.87 10.29 -11.64
C ARG A 74 12.29 10.98 -10.33
N PRO A 75 12.64 12.28 -10.35
CA PRO A 75 13.17 12.98 -9.17
C PRO A 75 12.12 13.12 -8.05
N ALA A 76 10.85 13.41 -8.38
CA ALA A 76 9.79 13.50 -7.39
C ALA A 76 9.56 12.17 -6.65
N GLN A 77 9.61 11.05 -7.38
CA GLN A 77 9.51 9.71 -6.80
C GLN A 77 10.70 9.40 -5.89
N LYS A 78 11.93 9.77 -6.28
CA LYS A 78 13.13 9.63 -5.44
C LYS A 78 13.00 10.40 -4.13
N VAL A 79 12.52 11.65 -4.18
CA VAL A 79 12.27 12.48 -2.99
C VAL A 79 11.21 11.82 -2.11
N ALA A 80 10.08 11.39 -2.69
CA ALA A 80 9.03 10.71 -1.94
C ALA A 80 9.56 9.47 -1.23
N MET A 81 10.41 8.67 -1.89
CA MET A 81 11.01 7.47 -1.30
C MET A 81 12.05 7.78 -0.23
N ALA A 82 12.84 8.84 -0.41
CA ALA A 82 13.78 9.33 0.58
C ALA A 82 13.10 9.87 1.85
N VAL A 83 11.84 10.33 1.75
CA VAL A 83 11.02 10.69 2.92
C VAL A 83 10.34 9.47 3.51
N PHE A 84 9.74 8.63 2.66
CA PHE A 84 8.91 7.51 3.07
C PHE A 84 9.69 6.45 3.86
N TRP A 85 10.82 5.99 3.34
CA TRP A 85 11.57 4.88 3.96
C TRP A 85 12.14 5.23 5.34
N PRO A 86 12.79 6.39 5.55
CA PRO A 86 13.22 6.80 6.88
C PRO A 86 12.05 7.03 7.84
N SER A 87 10.92 7.57 7.35
CA SER A 87 9.72 7.76 8.18
C SER A 87 9.13 6.44 8.64
N LEU A 88 9.04 5.45 7.74
CA LEU A 88 8.57 4.10 8.09
C LEU A 88 9.53 3.39 9.04
N PHE A 89 10.84 3.54 8.82
CA PHE A 89 11.86 3.02 9.74
C PHE A 89 11.73 3.63 11.13
N ALA A 90 11.61 4.96 11.21
CA ALA A 90 11.42 5.68 12.46
C ALA A 90 10.12 5.28 13.15
N MET A 91 9.01 5.13 12.40
CA MET A 91 7.74 4.62 12.91
C MET A 91 7.90 3.29 13.65
N LEU A 92 8.60 2.33 13.03
CA LEU A 92 8.80 0.99 13.61
C LEU A 92 9.69 1.04 14.85
N VAL A 93 10.82 1.76 14.77
CA VAL A 93 11.76 1.89 15.90
C VAL A 93 11.12 2.61 17.08
N PHE A 94 10.48 3.75 16.85
CA PHE A 94 9.82 4.50 17.93
C PHE A 94 8.64 3.73 18.51
N SER A 95 7.91 2.95 17.72
CA SER A 95 6.85 2.10 18.27
C SER A 95 7.38 1.00 19.19
N ALA A 96 8.51 0.38 18.83
CA ALA A 96 9.16 -0.62 19.67
C ALA A 96 9.83 -0.01 20.91
N LEU A 97 10.43 1.18 20.80
CA LEU A 97 10.97 1.90 21.95
C LEU A 97 9.87 2.38 22.90
N ASP A 98 8.72 2.79 22.37
CA ASP A 98 7.54 3.13 23.15
C ASP A 98 7.07 1.94 23.99
N HIS A 99 7.05 0.72 23.41
CA HIS A 99 6.80 -0.51 24.17
C HIS A 99 7.84 -0.74 25.27
N ARG A 100 9.14 -0.55 24.96
CA ARG A 100 10.24 -0.75 25.92
C ARG A 100 10.19 0.19 27.12
N PHE A 101 9.92 1.47 26.86
CA PHE A 101 9.96 2.52 27.88
C PHE A 101 8.58 2.84 28.45
N GLY A 102 7.51 2.28 27.88
CA GLY A 102 6.14 2.50 28.31
C GLY A 102 5.69 3.95 28.16
N TRP A 103 6.11 4.67 27.11
CA TRP A 103 5.72 6.07 26.94
C TRP A 103 4.23 6.23 26.65
N SER A 104 3.59 5.21 26.10
CA SER A 104 2.16 5.13 25.88
C SER A 104 1.62 3.73 26.20
N SER A 105 0.34 3.68 26.58
CA SER A 105 -0.39 2.43 26.79
C SER A 105 -1.66 2.45 25.95
N LEU A 106 -1.68 1.63 24.91
CA LEU A 106 -2.86 1.38 24.09
C LEU A 106 -3.57 0.12 24.59
N ALA A 107 -4.89 0.17 24.62
CA ALA A 107 -5.71 -0.97 24.97
C ALA A 107 -5.53 -2.09 23.92
N THR A 108 -5.58 -3.35 24.35
CA THR A 108 -5.36 -4.52 23.48
C THR A 108 -6.32 -4.52 22.29
N GLU A 109 -7.53 -4.04 22.46
CA GLU A 109 -8.56 -3.89 21.43
C GLU A 109 -8.10 -2.97 20.31
N ILE A 110 -7.39 -1.88 20.63
CA ILE A 110 -6.86 -0.94 19.63
C ILE A 110 -5.74 -1.61 18.83
N SER A 111 -4.89 -2.41 19.48
CA SER A 111 -3.87 -3.20 18.78
C SER A 111 -4.48 -4.25 17.84
N LEU A 112 -5.58 -4.89 18.24
CA LEU A 112 -6.30 -5.81 17.37
C LEU A 112 -6.98 -5.10 16.19
N VAL A 113 -7.57 -3.92 16.41
CA VAL A 113 -8.09 -3.08 15.33
C VAL A 113 -6.97 -2.67 14.37
N GLY A 114 -5.80 -2.30 14.90
CA GLY A 114 -4.60 -2.05 14.11
C GLY A 114 -4.23 -3.25 13.23
N ALA A 115 -4.21 -4.46 13.80
CA ALA A 115 -3.89 -5.68 13.07
C ALA A 115 -4.91 -5.95 11.94
N VAL A 116 -6.20 -5.70 12.20
CA VAL A 116 -7.25 -5.80 11.18
C VAL A 116 -7.03 -4.78 10.07
N LEU A 117 -6.65 -3.53 10.39
CA LEU A 117 -6.31 -2.54 9.37
C LEU A 117 -5.12 -2.98 8.52
N VAL A 118 -4.04 -3.49 9.13
CA VAL A 118 -2.89 -4.05 8.40
C VAL A 118 -3.32 -5.19 7.46
N ALA A 119 -4.17 -6.10 7.94
CA ALA A 119 -4.69 -7.21 7.15
C ALA A 119 -5.50 -6.72 5.94
N LEU A 120 -6.45 -5.80 6.17
CA LEU A 120 -7.33 -5.27 5.13
C LEU A 120 -6.56 -4.44 4.10
N GLY A 121 -5.65 -3.57 4.54
CA GLY A 121 -4.80 -2.78 3.64
C GLY A 121 -3.93 -3.67 2.76
N SER A 122 -3.28 -4.67 3.36
CA SER A 122 -2.45 -5.65 2.63
C SER A 122 -3.28 -6.51 1.68
N ALA A 123 -4.47 -6.94 2.08
CA ALA A 123 -5.38 -7.68 1.21
C ALA A 123 -5.86 -6.85 0.01
N LEU A 124 -6.12 -5.55 0.20
CA LEU A 124 -6.47 -4.64 -0.89
C LEU A 124 -5.31 -4.48 -1.87
N VAL A 125 -4.07 -4.31 -1.38
CA VAL A 125 -2.87 -4.27 -2.24
C VAL A 125 -2.74 -5.57 -3.05
N THR A 126 -2.90 -6.73 -2.40
CA THR A 126 -2.89 -8.05 -3.07
C THR A 126 -4.00 -8.19 -4.11
N LEU A 127 -5.21 -7.70 -3.82
CA LEU A 127 -6.33 -7.71 -4.77
C LEU A 127 -6.03 -6.84 -6.01
N VAL A 128 -5.52 -5.63 -5.80
CA VAL A 128 -5.13 -4.73 -6.90
C VAL A 128 -4.06 -5.38 -7.76
N MET A 129 -3.08 -6.01 -7.12
CA MET A 129 -2.03 -6.79 -7.79
C MET A 129 -2.56 -7.96 -8.61
N PHE A 130 -3.73 -8.50 -8.30
CA PHE A 130 -4.37 -9.55 -9.11
C PHE A 130 -5.25 -8.99 -10.23
N GLN A 131 -5.80 -7.79 -10.07
CA GLN A 131 -6.65 -7.14 -11.07
C GLN A 131 -5.86 -6.38 -12.13
N ASN A 132 -4.67 -5.90 -11.80
CA ASN A 132 -3.84 -5.10 -12.69
C ASN A 132 -2.44 -5.70 -12.85
N THR A 133 -2.19 -6.31 -14.01
CA THR A 133 -0.89 -6.88 -14.38
C THR A 133 0.20 -5.81 -14.53
N TYR A 134 -0.18 -4.55 -14.81
CA TYR A 134 0.71 -3.39 -14.91
C TYR A 134 1.00 -2.74 -13.55
N ALA A 135 0.43 -3.26 -12.46
CA ALA A 135 0.67 -2.71 -11.14
C ALA A 135 2.11 -3.00 -10.70
N ALA A 136 2.98 -2.01 -10.91
CA ALA A 136 4.40 -2.06 -10.55
C ALA A 136 4.71 -1.13 -9.37
N THR A 137 5.80 -1.43 -8.67
CA THR A 137 6.34 -0.56 -7.59
C THR A 137 7.00 0.71 -8.11
N THR A 138 7.27 0.78 -9.42
CA THR A 138 7.88 1.91 -10.12
C THR A 138 6.87 2.57 -11.04
N VAL A 139 6.85 3.91 -11.06
CA VAL A 139 5.95 4.66 -11.92
C VAL A 139 6.55 4.73 -13.32
N HIS A 140 6.03 3.90 -14.21
CA HIS A 140 6.40 3.86 -15.63
C HIS A 140 5.21 3.36 -16.44
N ILE A 141 5.19 3.71 -17.73
CA ILE A 141 4.22 3.18 -18.68
C ILE A 141 4.86 2.01 -19.41
N GLU A 142 4.22 0.85 -19.38
CA GLU A 142 4.62 -0.29 -20.20
C GLU A 142 4.14 -0.10 -21.66
N ASP A 143 4.90 -0.62 -22.63
CA ASP A 143 4.51 -0.59 -24.04
C ASP A 143 3.12 -1.24 -24.22
N SER A 144 2.18 -0.52 -24.85
CA SER A 144 0.77 -0.92 -25.03
C SER A 144 -0.09 -0.98 -23.76
N GLN A 145 0.32 -0.32 -22.68
CA GLN A 145 -0.50 -0.18 -21.47
C GLN A 145 -1.87 0.44 -21.78
N LYS A 146 -2.93 -0.19 -21.29
CA LYS A 146 -4.31 0.33 -21.37
C LYS A 146 -4.80 0.73 -19.99
N VAL A 147 -5.67 1.74 -19.95
CA VAL A 147 -6.33 2.16 -18.71
C VAL A 147 -7.21 1.02 -18.17
N VAL A 148 -6.88 0.52 -16.98
CA VAL A 148 -7.71 -0.44 -16.24
C VAL A 148 -8.73 0.35 -15.42
N ALA A 149 -10.00 0.27 -15.80
CA ALA A 149 -11.11 0.98 -15.14
C ALA A 149 -12.16 0.05 -14.50
N THR A 150 -11.86 -1.25 -14.41
CA THR A 150 -12.76 -2.29 -13.88
C THR A 150 -12.38 -2.67 -12.44
N GLY A 151 -13.32 -3.30 -11.73
CA GLY A 151 -13.09 -3.74 -10.35
C GLY A 151 -12.87 -2.58 -9.39
N VAL A 152 -11.81 -2.65 -8.56
CA VAL A 152 -11.53 -1.62 -7.54
C VAL A 152 -11.12 -0.28 -8.14
N TYR A 153 -10.54 -0.29 -9.35
CA TYR A 153 -10.24 0.92 -10.12
C TYR A 153 -11.50 1.66 -10.59
N GLY A 154 -12.65 0.97 -10.66
CA GLY A 154 -13.94 1.62 -10.93
C GLY A 154 -14.47 2.46 -9.76
N LEU A 155 -13.95 2.22 -8.55
CA LEU A 155 -14.37 2.92 -7.33
C LEU A 155 -13.46 4.10 -7.01
N VAL A 156 -12.14 3.90 -7.12
CA VAL A 156 -11.11 4.89 -6.80
C VAL A 156 -9.95 4.77 -7.78
N ARG A 157 -9.27 5.87 -8.11
CA ARG A 157 -8.17 5.85 -9.08
C ARG A 157 -6.92 5.13 -8.59
N HIS A 158 -6.67 5.19 -7.29
CA HIS A 158 -5.43 4.78 -6.64
C HIS A 158 -5.67 3.74 -5.52
N PRO A 159 -6.29 2.58 -5.83
CA PRO A 159 -6.66 1.59 -4.83
C PRO A 159 -5.45 0.94 -4.13
N MET A 160 -4.31 0.83 -4.82
CA MET A 160 -3.07 0.33 -4.19
C MET A 160 -2.55 1.28 -3.12
N TYR A 161 -2.48 2.59 -3.42
CA TYR A 161 -2.08 3.60 -2.44
C TYR A 161 -3.05 3.69 -1.27
N THR A 162 -4.34 3.47 -1.53
CA THR A 162 -5.37 3.34 -0.47
C THR A 162 -5.03 2.19 0.47
N GLY A 163 -4.71 1.02 -0.08
CA GLY A 163 -4.26 -0.13 0.70
C GLY A 163 -3.00 0.19 1.52
N TYR A 164 -2.00 0.84 0.93
CA TYR A 164 -0.78 1.25 1.65
C TYR A 164 -1.06 2.20 2.81
N LEU A 165 -1.91 3.21 2.63
CA LEU A 165 -2.23 4.15 3.70
C LEU A 165 -2.96 3.47 4.86
N ILE A 166 -3.88 2.55 4.57
CA ILE A 166 -4.56 1.74 5.59
C ILE A 166 -3.55 0.88 6.34
N THR A 167 -2.63 0.21 5.63
CA THR A 167 -1.59 -0.62 6.24
C THR A 167 -0.69 0.22 7.15
N ILE A 168 -0.18 1.36 6.68
CA ILE A 168 0.76 2.21 7.46
C ILE A 168 0.08 2.80 8.69
N LEU A 169 -1.21 3.16 8.60
CA LEU A 169 -1.99 3.57 9.77
C LEU A 169 -2.13 2.43 10.78
N GLY A 170 -2.34 1.20 10.32
CA GLY A 170 -2.50 0.03 11.17
C GLY A 170 -1.23 -0.39 11.91
N ILE A 171 -0.03 -0.14 11.37
CA ILE A 171 1.26 -0.54 11.95
C ILE A 171 1.44 -0.04 13.40
N PRO A 172 1.46 1.28 13.68
CA PRO A 172 1.72 1.78 15.03
C PRO A 172 0.60 1.42 16.01
N LEU A 173 -0.65 1.35 15.53
CA LEU A 173 -1.78 0.88 16.34
C LEU A 173 -1.59 -0.58 16.75
N THR A 174 -1.21 -1.45 15.80
CA THR A 174 -0.91 -2.86 16.07
C THR A 174 0.18 -2.99 17.11
N LEU A 175 1.26 -2.22 16.97
CA LEU A 175 2.39 -2.18 17.90
C LEU A 175 2.03 -1.58 19.26
N GLY A 176 0.85 -0.99 19.40
CA GLY A 176 0.41 -0.36 20.65
C GLY A 176 1.14 0.94 20.95
N SER A 177 1.55 1.69 19.92
CA SER A 177 2.25 2.96 20.07
C SER A 177 1.48 4.16 19.50
N PHE A 178 1.23 5.18 20.33
CA PHE A 178 0.80 6.50 19.85
C PHE A 178 1.95 7.28 19.22
N TRP A 179 3.18 7.13 19.70
CA TRP A 179 4.35 7.84 19.16
C TRP A 179 4.67 7.43 17.72
N GLY A 180 4.40 6.18 17.36
CA GLY A 180 4.49 5.72 15.97
C GLY A 180 3.58 6.49 15.01
N LEU A 181 2.42 6.99 15.46
CA LEU A 181 1.48 7.73 14.60
C LEU A 181 2.04 9.09 14.13
N VAL A 182 2.99 9.68 14.85
CA VAL A 182 3.63 10.94 14.42
C VAL A 182 4.27 10.79 13.04
N PHE A 183 4.86 9.62 12.79
CA PHE A 183 5.52 9.30 11.53
C PHE A 183 4.55 8.95 10.39
N LEU A 184 3.24 8.81 10.67
CA LEU A 184 2.23 8.64 9.64
C LEU A 184 2.14 9.87 8.73
N ILE A 185 2.29 11.07 9.30
CA ILE A 185 2.18 12.34 8.56
C ILE A 185 3.18 12.40 7.40
N PRO A 186 4.50 12.25 7.61
CA PRO A 186 5.46 12.27 6.50
C PRO A 186 5.26 11.10 5.52
N CYS A 187 4.80 9.91 5.98
CA CYS A 187 4.43 8.82 5.08
C CYS A 187 3.27 9.19 4.15
N VAL A 188 2.21 9.83 4.67
CA VAL A 188 1.06 10.30 3.88
C VAL A 188 1.49 11.36 2.87
N VAL A 189 2.32 12.32 3.29
CA VAL A 189 2.86 13.35 2.39
C VAL A 189 3.68 12.73 1.27
N ALA A 190 4.52 11.75 1.57
CA ALA A 190 5.30 11.05 0.55
C ALA A 190 4.39 10.31 -0.45
N VAL A 191 3.34 9.63 0.02
CA VAL A 191 2.36 8.96 -0.86
C VAL A 191 1.62 9.97 -1.75
N GLU A 192 1.21 11.12 -1.20
CA GLU A 192 0.56 12.17 -1.99
C GLU A 192 1.47 12.73 -3.10
N ILE A 193 2.77 12.91 -2.82
CA ILE A 193 3.76 13.32 -3.83
C ILE A 193 3.81 12.28 -4.96
N ARG A 194 3.86 10.98 -4.61
CA ARG A 194 3.88 9.90 -5.62
C ARG A 194 2.63 9.91 -6.48
N ILE A 195 1.45 10.04 -5.87
CA ILE A 195 0.17 10.06 -6.58
C ILE A 195 0.13 11.22 -7.58
N ARG A 196 0.55 12.42 -7.17
CA ARG A 196 0.52 13.60 -8.05
C ARG A 196 1.48 13.46 -9.23
N ASP A 197 2.69 12.98 -8.98
CA ASP A 197 3.68 12.75 -10.04
C ASP A 197 3.22 11.65 -11.02
N GLU A 198 2.56 10.61 -10.51
CA GLU A 198 1.95 9.55 -11.32
C GLU A 198 0.76 10.06 -12.15
N GLU A 199 -0.19 10.79 -11.55
CA GLU A 199 -1.31 11.38 -12.29
C GLU A 199 -0.79 12.33 -13.39
N GLN A 200 0.23 13.14 -13.11
CA GLN A 200 0.85 14.00 -14.13
C GLN A 200 1.42 13.19 -15.30
N LEU A 201 2.09 12.06 -15.04
CA LEU A 201 2.59 11.21 -16.13
C LEU A 201 1.45 10.62 -16.95
N LEU A 202 0.47 10.03 -16.28
CA LEU A 202 -0.63 9.32 -16.92
C LEU A 202 -1.53 10.28 -17.73
N GLU A 203 -1.70 11.51 -17.28
CA GLU A 203 -2.43 12.54 -18.03
C GLU A 203 -1.75 12.91 -19.36
N HIS A 204 -0.41 12.89 -19.40
CA HIS A 204 0.36 13.31 -20.58
C HIS A 204 0.67 12.15 -21.54
N GLU A 205 0.87 10.94 -21.01
CA GLU A 205 1.42 9.82 -21.77
C GLU A 205 0.46 8.63 -21.92
N LEU A 206 -0.65 8.57 -21.17
CA LEU A 206 -1.61 7.45 -21.26
C LEU A 206 -2.94 7.88 -21.89
N ASP A 207 -3.15 7.43 -23.13
CA ASP A 207 -4.38 7.65 -23.87
C ASP A 207 -5.62 7.15 -23.10
N GLY A 208 -6.63 8.02 -23.00
CA GLY A 208 -7.89 7.72 -22.31
C GLY A 208 -7.87 7.94 -20.79
N TYR A 209 -6.73 8.31 -20.19
CA TYR A 209 -6.66 8.58 -18.75
C TYR A 209 -7.54 9.76 -18.31
N LEU A 210 -7.57 10.85 -19.09
CA LEU A 210 -8.45 12.00 -18.82
C LEU A 210 -9.93 11.60 -18.78
N ALA A 211 -10.38 10.74 -19.71
CA ALA A 211 -11.75 10.23 -19.73
C ALA A 211 -12.04 9.32 -18.52
N TYR A 212 -11.04 8.59 -18.04
CA TYR A 212 -11.14 7.79 -16.82
C TYR A 212 -11.26 8.66 -15.57
N MET A 213 -10.50 9.75 -15.45
CA MET A 213 -10.60 10.69 -14.33
C MET A 213 -11.99 11.32 -14.20
N GLN A 214 -12.66 11.57 -15.33
CA GLN A 214 -14.05 12.08 -15.33
C GLN A 214 -15.04 11.04 -14.78
N LYS A 215 -14.83 9.76 -15.10
CA LYS A 215 -15.68 8.66 -14.62
C LYS A 215 -15.45 8.39 -13.13
N VAL A 216 -14.19 8.41 -12.69
CA VAL A 216 -13.73 8.08 -11.34
C VAL A 216 -13.03 9.30 -10.72
N PRO A 217 -13.77 10.26 -10.13
CA PRO A 217 -13.21 11.50 -9.61
C PRO A 217 -12.46 11.30 -8.27
N CYS A 218 -12.73 10.21 -7.55
CA CYS A 218 -12.11 9.91 -6.27
C CYS A 218 -10.70 9.32 -6.45
N ARG A 219 -9.70 9.90 -5.76
CA ARG A 219 -8.33 9.36 -5.74
C ARG A 219 -8.21 8.11 -4.86
N LEU A 220 -8.59 8.23 -3.59
CA LEU A 220 -8.24 7.26 -2.54
C LEU A 220 -9.46 6.66 -1.82
N LEU A 221 -10.44 7.49 -1.46
CA LEU A 221 -11.64 7.01 -0.75
C LEU A 221 -12.86 7.10 -1.64
N PRO A 222 -13.68 6.03 -1.72
CA PRO A 222 -14.93 6.07 -2.45
C PRO A 222 -15.91 6.96 -1.70
N LEU A 223 -16.06 8.22 -2.12
CA LEU A 223 -17.13 9.05 -1.63
C LEU A 223 -18.42 8.62 -2.33
N ARG A 224 -19.47 8.37 -1.54
CA ARG A 224 -20.80 8.06 -2.07
C ARG A 224 -21.21 9.20 -3.02
N ARG A 225 -21.31 8.91 -4.32
CA ARG A 225 -22.02 9.79 -5.25
C ARG A 225 -23.48 9.75 -4.82
N GLU A 226 -23.93 10.75 -4.06
CA GLU A 226 -25.33 11.10 -4.15
C GLU A 226 -25.59 11.47 -5.61
N HIS A 227 -26.51 10.73 -6.22
CA HIS A 227 -26.98 10.98 -7.56
C HIS A 227 -27.59 12.40 -7.53
N ARG A 228 -26.80 13.43 -7.86
CA ARG A 228 -27.38 14.72 -8.27
C ARG A 228 -28.03 14.47 -9.63
N GLU A 229 -29.25 13.93 -9.61
CA GLU A 229 -30.24 14.24 -10.63
C GLU A 229 -30.52 15.75 -10.54
N HIS A 230 -29.66 16.56 -11.15
CA HIS A 230 -30.03 17.93 -11.48
C HIS A 230 -30.73 17.87 -12.84
N GLY A 231 -32.04 18.16 -12.77
CA GLY A 231 -33.01 17.96 -13.84
C GLY A 231 -32.54 18.49 -15.20
N ARG A 232 -32.55 17.59 -16.18
CA ARG A 232 -32.84 18.00 -17.55
C ARG A 232 -34.33 18.29 -17.62
N ALA A 233 -34.66 19.54 -17.90
CA ALA A 233 -36.00 19.97 -18.27
C ALA A 233 -36.57 19.05 -19.37
N PRO A 234 -37.86 18.70 -19.33
CA PRO A 234 -38.48 18.02 -20.46
C PRO A 234 -38.55 19.01 -21.62
N PHE A 235 -37.76 18.72 -22.65
CA PHE A 235 -37.96 19.22 -24.00
C PHE A 235 -39.31 18.67 -24.48
N ALA A 236 -40.37 19.48 -24.37
CA ALA A 236 -41.63 19.22 -25.04
C ALA A 236 -41.60 19.94 -26.39
N LEU A 237 -41.57 19.17 -27.48
CA LEU A 237 -42.01 19.59 -28.80
C LEU A 237 -43.41 19.01 -29.05
N ASP A 238 -44.12 19.72 -29.92
CA ASP A 238 -45.37 19.38 -30.62
C ASP A 238 -46.69 19.64 -29.89
N THR A 239 -47.20 20.88 -30.06
CA THR A 239 -48.36 21.18 -30.94
C THR A 239 -48.25 22.59 -31.50
#